data_AF-A0A933AHQ5-F1
#
_entry.id   AF-A0A933AHQ5-F1
#
_cell.length_a   1.000
_cell.length_b   1.000
_cell.length_c   1.000
_cell.angle_alpha   90.00
_cell.angle_beta   90.00
_cell.angle_gamma   90.00
#
_symmetry.space_group_name_H-M   'P 1'
#
loop_
_entity.id
_entity.type
_entity.pdbx_description
1 polymer ?
#
loop_
_entity_poly.entity_id
_entity_poly.type
_entity_poly.pdbx_seq_one_letter_code
_entity_poly.pdbx_strand_id
1 'polypeptide(L)'
;MGIFLLRMKAPLTIMLGILFSQPVLADGPSNVYKVTVTLFEMYNGTSWVTVSNGSSTTIDIAAANSGQAAGNFFAGLNVPDGTYTQVRVTPSAVFTVKGNDGAGRYTTAANGPNGGCVYSNSAAAEAECLVTVPGGITPTPDTLSTPITITNGIASHKVRVNFDTSTAIQYNGLADELFPGQPTVTMTLIPQ
;
A
#
# COMPACT_ATOMS: atom_id res chain seq x y z
N MET A 1 5.97 37.94 15.63
CA MET A 1 7.31 37.31 15.53
C MET A 1 7.20 35.94 16.20
N GLY A 2 7.19 34.80 15.55
CA GLY A 2 7.55 34.38 14.20
C GLY A 2 8.15 32.98 14.35
N ILE A 3 7.62 31.97 13.67
CA ILE A 3 8.42 30.82 13.28
C ILE A 3 7.91 30.29 11.94
N PHE A 4 8.89 30.02 11.10
CA PHE A 4 8.86 30.05 9.65
C PHE A 4 8.36 28.71 9.12
N LEU A 5 7.23 28.74 8.41
CA LEU A 5 6.67 27.58 7.72
C LEU A 5 7.48 27.34 6.45
N LEU A 6 8.41 26.39 6.49
CA LEU A 6 8.99 25.82 5.28
C LEU A 6 9.25 24.34 5.52
N ARG A 7 8.29 23.47 5.18
CA ARG A 7 8.53 22.03 5.04
C ARG A 7 7.83 21.54 3.77
N MET A 8 8.60 20.84 2.95
CA MET A 8 8.43 20.66 1.50
C MET A 8 7.07 20.05 1.09
N LYS A 9 6.50 20.60 0.01
CA LYS A 9 5.28 20.15 -0.68
C LYS A 9 5.61 19.11 -1.76
N ALA A 10 6.02 17.91 -1.37
CA ALA A 10 5.90 16.77 -2.28
C ALA A 10 5.47 15.54 -1.47
N PRO A 11 4.23 15.05 -1.63
CA PRO A 11 3.91 13.71 -1.14
C PRO A 11 4.82 12.74 -1.90
N LEU A 12 5.67 12.01 -1.17
CA LEU A 12 6.35 10.88 -1.74
C LEU A 12 5.31 9.77 -1.89
N THR A 13 4.84 9.60 -3.12
CA THR A 13 3.88 8.56 -3.49
C THR A 13 4.59 7.23 -3.50
N ILE A 14 4.29 6.33 -2.54
CA ILE A 14 4.70 4.94 -2.67
C ILE A 14 3.79 4.30 -3.71
N MET A 15 4.31 4.10 -4.93
CA MET A 15 3.51 3.61 -6.04
C MET A 15 3.43 2.10 -5.98
N LEU A 16 2.48 1.53 -5.23
CA LEU A 16 2.20 0.11 -5.33
C LEU A 16 1.52 -0.22 -6.68
N GLY A 17 2.32 -0.54 -7.70
CA GLY A 17 1.84 -0.91 -9.03
C GLY A 17 1.14 -2.27 -9.02
N ILE A 18 -0.18 -2.28 -8.84
CA ILE A 18 -1.01 -3.45 -9.14
C ILE A 18 -1.46 -3.33 -10.59
N LEU A 19 -0.83 -4.08 -11.49
CA LEU A 19 -1.17 -4.07 -12.91
C LEU A 19 -2.42 -4.95 -13.15
N PHE A 20 -3.60 -4.35 -13.12
CA PHE A 20 -4.77 -4.94 -13.78
C PHE A 20 -4.78 -4.47 -15.24
N SER A 21 -4.56 -5.39 -16.18
CA SER A 21 -4.46 -5.13 -17.63
C SER A 21 -5.81 -4.75 -18.29
N GLN A 22 -6.77 -4.18 -17.56
CA GLN A 22 -8.16 -4.06 -17.98
C GLN A 22 -8.72 -2.66 -17.62
N PRO A 23 -9.67 -2.11 -18.41
CA PRO A 23 -10.19 -0.76 -18.18
C PRO A 23 -11.00 -0.67 -16.88
N VAL A 24 -10.61 0.25 -16.01
CA VAL A 24 -11.37 0.65 -14.81
C VAL A 24 -12.53 1.55 -15.26
N LEU A 25 -13.76 1.18 -14.93
CA LEU A 25 -14.96 1.93 -15.32
C LEU A 25 -15.55 2.80 -14.19
N ALA A 26 -15.24 2.46 -12.95
CA ALA A 26 -15.62 3.22 -11.75
C ALA A 26 -14.65 2.88 -10.61
N ASP A 27 -14.46 3.83 -9.69
CA ASP A 27 -13.70 3.64 -8.47
C ASP A 27 -14.37 4.27 -7.24
N GLY A 28 -14.03 3.74 -6.08
CA GLY A 28 -14.61 4.20 -4.83
C GLY A 28 -13.86 3.72 -3.60
N PRO A 29 -14.41 4.05 -2.42
CA PRO A 29 -13.71 3.87 -1.17
C PRO A 29 -13.66 2.41 -0.76
N SER A 30 -12.54 2.06 -0.12
CA SER A 30 -12.41 0.82 0.64
C SER A 30 -12.57 1.08 2.13
N ASN A 31 -13.46 0.32 2.78
CA ASN A 31 -13.69 0.30 4.22
C ASN A 31 -12.76 -0.70 4.93
N VAL A 32 -12.32 -1.74 4.23
CA VAL A 32 -11.31 -2.70 4.69
C VAL A 32 -10.38 -2.96 3.53
N TYR A 33 -9.08 -2.79 3.73
CA TYR A 33 -8.08 -3.13 2.73
C TYR A 33 -6.89 -3.78 3.43
N LYS A 34 -6.92 -5.10 3.53
CA LYS A 34 -5.89 -5.88 4.22
C LYS A 34 -4.77 -6.26 3.26
N VAL A 35 -3.56 -5.83 3.58
CA VAL A 35 -2.33 -6.12 2.85
C VAL A 35 -1.37 -6.92 3.74
N THR A 36 -0.54 -7.75 3.13
CA THR A 36 0.58 -8.42 3.81
C THR A 36 1.85 -8.10 3.03
N VAL A 37 2.88 -7.59 3.69
CA VAL A 37 4.19 -7.33 3.07
C VAL A 37 5.00 -8.63 3.09
N THR A 38 5.58 -9.03 1.97
CA THR A 38 6.40 -10.26 1.87
C THR A 38 7.88 -9.96 1.70
N LEU A 39 8.22 -8.79 1.15
CA LEU A 39 9.59 -8.34 0.93
C LEU A 39 9.68 -6.83 1.10
N PHE A 40 10.71 -6.38 1.81
CA PHE A 40 11.08 -4.97 1.90
C PHE A 40 12.56 -4.80 1.59
N GLU A 41 12.87 -3.90 0.66
CA GLU A 41 14.23 -3.64 0.20
C GLU A 41 14.54 -2.15 0.14
N MET A 42 15.80 -1.81 0.39
CA MET A 42 16.32 -0.45 0.33
C MET A 42 17.53 -0.41 -0.60
N TYR A 43 17.60 0.58 -1.49
CA TYR A 43 18.70 0.72 -2.45
C TYR A 43 19.84 1.56 -1.87
N ASN A 44 21.04 0.99 -1.76
CA ASN A 44 22.21 1.65 -1.16
C ASN A 44 23.05 2.49 -2.14
N GLY A 45 22.53 2.74 -3.34
CA GLY A 45 23.27 3.39 -4.44
C GLY A 45 23.97 2.42 -5.40
N THR A 46 24.07 1.14 -5.06
CA THR A 46 24.68 0.10 -5.92
C THR A 46 23.80 -1.14 -6.07
N SER A 47 23.19 -1.60 -4.99
CA SER A 47 22.36 -2.80 -4.94
C SER A 47 21.14 -2.62 -4.03
N TRP A 48 20.14 -3.46 -4.25
CA TRP A 48 19.01 -3.62 -3.34
C TRP A 48 19.46 -4.45 -2.14
N VAL A 49 19.29 -3.89 -0.95
CA VAL A 49 19.53 -4.57 0.33
C VAL A 49 18.19 -5.07 0.85
N THR A 50 18.07 -6.38 1.04
CA THR A 50 16.91 -6.98 1.69
C THR A 50 16.89 -6.63 3.17
N VAL A 51 15.87 -5.91 3.59
CA VAL A 51 15.66 -5.49 4.99
C VAL A 51 14.68 -6.43 5.71
N SER A 52 13.71 -6.96 4.98
CA SER A 52 12.82 -8.02 5.48
C SER A 52 12.48 -8.98 4.35
N ASN A 53 12.51 -10.28 4.65
CA ASN A 53 12.11 -11.35 3.74
C ASN A 53 11.24 -12.34 4.53
N GLY A 54 9.93 -12.27 4.33
CA GLY A 54 8.93 -12.98 5.11
C GLY A 54 7.64 -12.18 5.24
N SER A 55 6.54 -12.87 5.51
CA SER A 55 5.23 -12.24 5.63
C SER A 55 5.14 -11.39 6.91
N SER A 56 4.74 -10.14 6.75
CA SER A 56 4.31 -9.29 7.85
C SER A 56 3.05 -9.84 8.50
N THR A 57 2.69 -9.31 9.67
CA THR A 57 1.30 -9.34 10.10
C THR A 57 0.43 -8.62 9.06
N THR A 58 -0.80 -9.07 8.85
CA THR A 58 -1.74 -8.38 7.97
C THR A 58 -2.03 -6.97 8.49
N ILE A 59 -1.89 -5.98 7.62
CA ILE A 59 -2.13 -4.57 7.90
C ILE A 59 -3.41 -4.16 7.17
N ASP A 60 -4.40 -3.67 7.90
CA ASP A 60 -5.55 -3.00 7.27
C ASP A 60 -5.19 -1.54 6.99
N ILE A 61 -4.98 -1.21 5.71
CA ILE A 61 -4.59 0.13 5.29
C ILE A 61 -5.76 1.11 5.22
N ALA A 62 -7.00 0.61 5.23
CA ALA A 62 -8.20 1.45 5.33
C ALA A 62 -8.50 1.87 6.77
N ALA A 63 -7.90 1.20 7.76
CA ALA A 63 -8.09 1.50 9.17
C ALA A 63 -7.40 2.80 9.59
N ALA A 64 -7.98 3.52 10.55
CA ALA A 64 -7.44 4.79 11.06
C ALA A 64 -6.05 4.65 11.73
N ASN A 65 -5.69 3.45 12.18
CA ASN A 65 -4.41 3.13 12.79
C ASN A 65 -3.40 2.46 11.83
N SER A 66 -3.68 2.46 10.52
CA SER A 66 -2.83 1.83 9.49
C SER A 66 -1.37 2.27 9.54
N GLY A 67 -1.12 3.58 9.73
CA GLY A 67 0.23 4.13 9.88
C GLY A 67 0.98 3.60 11.11
N GLN A 68 0.28 3.33 12.22
CA GLN A 68 0.88 2.72 13.41
C GLN A 68 1.22 1.25 13.16
N ALA A 69 0.30 0.50 12.54
CA ALA A 69 0.54 -0.90 12.19
C ALA A 69 1.75 -1.06 11.26
N ALA A 70 1.84 -0.21 10.23
CA ALA A 70 3.00 -0.13 9.35
C ALA A 70 4.28 0.23 10.12
N GLY A 71 4.24 1.27 10.97
CA GLY A 71 5.37 1.67 11.79
C GLY A 71 5.89 0.55 12.70
N ASN A 72 4.99 -0.21 13.33
CA ASN A 72 5.36 -1.34 14.19
C ASN A 72 6.04 -2.47 13.41
N PHE A 73 5.58 -2.74 12.18
CA PHE A 73 6.25 -3.71 11.31
C PHE A 73 7.69 -3.29 11.01
N PHE A 74 7.92 -2.03 10.64
CA PHE A 74 9.26 -1.55 10.27
C PHE A 74 10.18 -1.34 11.48
N ALA A 75 9.65 -1.03 12.66
CA ALA A 75 10.45 -0.74 13.85
C ALA A 75 11.28 -1.94 14.36
N GLY A 76 10.86 -3.17 14.04
CA GLY A 76 11.57 -4.39 14.44
C GLY A 76 12.63 -4.88 13.45
N LEU A 77 12.87 -4.15 12.36
CA LEU A 77 13.77 -4.60 11.31
C LEU A 77 15.22 -4.16 11.55
N ASN A 78 16.15 -5.10 11.37
CA ASN A 78 17.57 -4.81 11.37
C ASN A 78 17.99 -4.32 9.99
N VAL A 79 18.27 -3.02 9.89
CA VAL A 79 18.78 -2.42 8.65
C VAL A 79 20.29 -2.22 8.78
N PRO A 80 21.11 -2.70 7.84
CA PRO A 80 22.55 -2.45 7.84
C PRO A 80 22.89 -0.95 7.78
N ASP A 81 24.08 -0.61 8.25
CA ASP A 81 24.63 0.73 8.08
C ASP A 81 24.83 1.04 6.59
N GLY A 82 24.50 2.26 6.19
CA GLY A 82 24.55 2.67 4.79
C GLY A 82 23.75 3.94 4.51
N THR A 83 23.78 4.38 3.25
CA THR A 83 22.94 5.48 2.76
C THR A 83 22.02 4.96 1.69
N TYR A 84 20.72 5.15 1.88
CA TYR A 84 19.68 4.59 1.04
C TYR A 84 18.93 5.70 0.30
N THR A 85 18.74 5.52 -1.01
CA THR A 85 18.11 6.54 -1.88
C THR A 85 16.78 6.09 -2.46
N GLN A 86 16.49 4.79 -2.42
CA GLN A 86 15.21 4.25 -2.87
C GLN A 86 14.72 3.16 -1.92
N VAL A 87 13.41 2.94 -1.93
CA VAL A 87 12.75 1.85 -1.22
C VAL A 87 11.82 1.11 -2.17
N ARG A 88 11.59 -0.17 -1.93
CA ARG A 88 10.49 -0.90 -2.59
C ARG A 88 9.90 -1.92 -1.64
N VAL A 89 8.60 -2.14 -1.78
CA VAL A 89 7.83 -3.08 -0.97
C VAL A 89 7.12 -4.03 -1.94
N THR A 90 7.25 -5.32 -1.68
CA THR A 90 6.44 -6.34 -2.36
C THR A 90 5.40 -6.83 -1.37
N PRO A 91 4.10 -6.62 -1.64
CA PRO A 91 3.05 -7.28 -0.89
C PRO A 91 2.74 -8.66 -1.45
N SER A 92 1.99 -9.44 -0.66
CA SER A 92 1.28 -10.62 -1.13
C SER A 92 0.36 -10.25 -2.29
N ALA A 93 0.22 -11.15 -3.26
CA ALA A 93 -0.76 -11.03 -4.33
C ALA A 93 -2.20 -11.30 -3.86
N VAL A 94 -2.38 -11.63 -2.58
CA VAL A 94 -3.67 -11.89 -1.96
C VAL A 94 -4.02 -10.74 -1.02
N PHE A 95 -5.16 -10.12 -1.27
CA PHE A 95 -5.71 -9.01 -0.52
C PHE A 95 -7.07 -9.40 0.07
N THR A 96 -7.48 -8.80 1.17
CA THR A 96 -8.89 -8.84 1.60
C THR A 96 -9.45 -7.44 1.51
N VAL A 97 -10.54 -7.26 0.77
CA VAL A 97 -11.17 -5.96 0.56
C VAL A 97 -12.64 -5.95 0.93
N LYS A 98 -13.12 -4.81 1.41
CA LYS A 98 -14.53 -4.48 1.58
C LYS A 98 -14.73 -3.03 1.17
N GLY A 99 -15.70 -2.76 0.30
CA GLY A 99 -16.03 -1.39 -0.09
C GLY A 99 -17.00 -1.33 -1.27
N ASN A 100 -16.97 -0.20 -1.97
CA ASN A 100 -17.80 0.04 -3.15
C ASN A 100 -17.05 0.84 -4.23
N ASP A 101 -17.54 0.77 -5.46
CA ASP A 101 -16.97 1.44 -6.63
C ASP A 101 -17.47 2.89 -6.84
N GLY A 102 -18.13 3.50 -5.85
CA GLY A 102 -18.71 4.84 -5.98
C GLY A 102 -19.94 4.92 -6.91
N ALA A 103 -20.28 3.85 -7.64
CA ALA A 103 -21.37 3.77 -8.60
C ALA A 103 -22.49 2.80 -8.15
N GLY A 104 -22.50 2.42 -6.88
CA GLY A 104 -23.54 1.59 -6.27
C GLY A 104 -23.33 0.09 -6.42
N ARG A 105 -22.09 -0.36 -6.66
CA ARG A 105 -21.69 -1.77 -6.57
C ARG A 105 -20.86 -1.98 -5.31
N TYR A 106 -21.32 -2.89 -4.46
CA TYR A 106 -20.72 -3.20 -3.16
C TYR A 106 -20.10 -4.60 -3.20
N THR A 107 -18.91 -4.77 -2.63
CA THR A 107 -18.25 -6.10 -2.55
C THR A 107 -19.12 -7.07 -1.75
N THR A 108 -19.24 -8.31 -2.21
CA THR A 108 -19.87 -9.39 -1.43
C THR A 108 -18.81 -10.35 -0.91
N ALA A 109 -19.20 -11.30 -0.05
CA ALA A 109 -18.29 -12.33 0.47
C ALA A 109 -17.85 -13.36 -0.60
N ALA A 110 -18.45 -13.32 -1.80
CA ALA A 110 -18.18 -14.27 -2.86
C ALA A 110 -17.06 -13.78 -3.78
N ASN A 111 -16.16 -14.69 -4.10
CA ASN A 111 -15.16 -14.55 -5.15
C ASN A 111 -15.77 -14.75 -6.52
N GLY A 112 -15.45 -13.85 -7.44
CA GLY A 112 -15.78 -14.02 -8.84
C GLY A 112 -14.81 -14.98 -9.55
N PRO A 113 -15.21 -15.54 -10.70
CA PRO A 113 -14.38 -16.48 -11.46
C PRO A 113 -13.03 -15.88 -11.94
N ASN A 114 -12.90 -14.56 -12.02
CA ASN A 114 -11.69 -13.88 -12.47
C ASN A 114 -10.78 -13.42 -11.33
N GLY A 115 -11.08 -13.84 -10.09
CA GLY A 115 -10.26 -13.58 -8.90
C GLY A 115 -10.62 -12.29 -8.15
N GLY A 116 -11.54 -11.47 -8.67
CA GLY A 116 -12.12 -10.31 -7.99
C GLY A 116 -13.29 -10.69 -7.07
N CYS A 117 -14.00 -9.68 -6.58
CA CYS A 117 -15.19 -9.84 -5.77
C CYS A 117 -16.46 -9.74 -6.61
N VAL A 118 -17.39 -10.68 -6.41
CA VAL A 118 -18.77 -10.52 -6.87
C VAL A 118 -19.36 -9.31 -6.18
N TYR A 119 -20.14 -8.51 -6.92
CA TYR A 119 -20.81 -7.34 -6.35
C TYR A 119 -22.31 -7.51 -6.18
N SER A 120 -22.88 -6.65 -5.34
CA SER A 120 -24.32 -6.44 -5.19
C SER A 120 -24.64 -4.95 -5.34
N ASN A 121 -25.85 -4.62 -5.79
CA ASN A 121 -26.36 -3.25 -5.75
C ASN A 121 -26.98 -2.87 -4.39
N SER A 122 -26.86 -3.76 -3.38
CA SER A 122 -27.35 -3.53 -2.03
C SER A 122 -26.18 -3.29 -1.07
N ALA A 123 -26.14 -2.11 -0.45
CA ALA A 123 -25.16 -1.80 0.61
C ALA A 123 -25.26 -2.76 1.80
N ALA A 124 -26.44 -3.34 2.06
CA ALA A 124 -26.62 -4.31 3.14
C ALA A 124 -25.92 -5.65 2.88
N ALA A 125 -25.54 -5.93 1.63
CA ALA A 125 -24.79 -7.12 1.25
C ALA A 125 -23.27 -6.91 1.29
N GLU A 126 -22.80 -5.69 1.64
CA GLU A 126 -21.39 -5.35 1.64
C GLU A 126 -20.59 -6.19 2.64
N ALA A 127 -19.65 -6.98 2.14
CA ALA A 127 -18.83 -7.89 2.93
C ALA A 127 -17.39 -7.95 2.45
N GLU A 128 -16.51 -8.48 3.30
CA GLU A 128 -15.11 -8.75 2.97
C GLU A 128 -15.03 -9.88 1.95
N CYS A 129 -14.24 -9.69 0.89
CA CYS A 129 -13.87 -10.73 -0.05
C CYS A 129 -12.36 -10.78 -0.22
N LEU A 130 -11.85 -11.99 -0.47
CA LEU A 130 -10.44 -12.24 -0.73
C LEU A 130 -10.19 -12.01 -2.23
N VAL A 131 -9.19 -11.24 -2.64
CA VAL A 131 -8.85 -11.05 -4.06
C VAL A 131 -7.45 -11.55 -4.29
N THR A 132 -7.28 -12.36 -5.34
CA THR A 132 -5.95 -12.83 -5.77
C THR A 132 -5.62 -12.16 -7.09
N VAL A 133 -4.52 -11.39 -7.12
CA VAL A 133 -4.03 -10.75 -8.35
C VAL A 133 -3.31 -11.79 -9.21
N PRO A 134 -3.85 -12.14 -10.39
CA PRO A 134 -3.19 -13.10 -11.27
C PRO A 134 -1.84 -12.57 -11.76
N GLY A 135 -0.81 -13.41 -11.75
CA GLY A 135 0.54 -13.03 -12.18
C GLY A 135 1.41 -12.36 -11.10
N GLY A 136 0.89 -12.14 -9.90
CA GLY A 136 1.64 -11.61 -8.77
C GLY A 136 1.72 -10.08 -8.75
N ILE A 137 2.52 -9.55 -7.83
CA ILE A 137 2.75 -8.11 -7.67
C ILE A 137 4.20 -7.80 -7.99
N THR A 138 4.41 -6.86 -8.92
CA THR A 138 5.74 -6.33 -9.21
C THR A 138 5.99 -5.12 -8.30
N PRO A 139 7.01 -5.16 -7.42
CA PRO A 139 7.33 -4.00 -6.60
C PRO A 139 7.83 -2.86 -7.49
N THR A 140 7.33 -1.65 -7.25
CA THR A 140 7.81 -0.45 -7.92
C THR A 140 8.75 0.31 -6.97
N PRO A 141 9.98 0.65 -7.40
CA PRO A 141 10.88 1.48 -6.61
C PRO A 141 10.35 2.90 -6.42
N ASP A 142 10.41 3.40 -5.19
CA ASP A 142 10.16 4.79 -4.84
C ASP A 142 11.47 5.49 -4.48
N THR A 143 11.70 6.64 -5.10
CA THR A 143 12.89 7.46 -4.83
C THR A 143 12.66 8.37 -3.64
N LEU A 144 13.53 8.28 -2.64
CA LEU A 144 13.45 9.12 -1.44
C LEU A 144 13.84 10.57 -1.79
N SER A 145 13.04 11.53 -1.33
CA SER A 145 13.35 12.96 -1.51
C SER A 145 14.65 13.39 -0.83
N THR A 146 15.04 12.66 0.22
CA THR A 146 16.29 12.81 0.95
C THR A 146 16.81 11.41 1.29
N PRO A 147 18.11 11.12 1.12
CA PRO A 147 18.64 9.83 1.51
C PRO A 147 18.45 9.55 3.00
N ILE A 148 18.18 8.29 3.34
CA ILE A 148 18.21 7.83 4.73
C ILE A 148 19.59 7.24 4.97
N THR A 149 20.36 7.87 5.86
CA THR A 149 21.61 7.29 6.38
C THR A 149 21.33 6.54 7.66
N ILE A 150 21.96 5.37 7.81
CA ILE A 150 21.96 4.52 9.00
C ILE A 150 23.41 4.37 9.46
N THR A 151 23.66 4.64 10.73
CA THR A 151 24.99 4.55 11.35
C THR A 151 24.86 3.99 12.75
N ASN A 152 25.62 2.94 13.05
CA ASN A 152 25.50 2.16 14.28
C ASN A 152 24.04 1.73 14.56
N GLY A 153 23.30 1.36 13.52
CA GLY A 153 21.88 1.00 13.62
C GLY A 153 20.91 2.15 13.92
N ILE A 154 21.39 3.39 13.95
CA ILE A 154 20.54 4.58 14.17
C ILE A 154 20.22 5.22 12.81
N ALA A 155 18.94 5.31 12.49
CA ALA A 155 18.46 5.98 11.29
C ALA A 155 18.43 7.51 11.49
N SER A 156 18.94 8.23 10.49
CA SER A 156 18.91 9.70 10.41
C SER A 156 17.50 10.31 10.38
N HIS A 157 16.48 9.52 10.03
CA HIS A 157 15.10 9.97 9.91
C HIS A 157 14.13 8.95 10.52
N LYS A 158 13.02 9.44 11.07
CA LYS A 158 11.79 8.67 11.30
C LYS A 158 10.93 8.72 10.05
N VAL A 159 10.27 7.61 9.76
CA VAL A 159 9.32 7.50 8.65
C VAL A 159 7.90 7.56 9.19
N ARG A 160 7.06 8.38 8.59
CA ARG A 160 5.60 8.35 8.78
C ARG A 160 4.95 7.95 7.46
N VAL A 161 4.03 6.99 7.50
CA VAL A 161 3.27 6.53 6.34
C VAL A 161 1.79 6.82 6.56
N ASN A 162 1.13 7.33 5.52
CA ASN A 162 -0.31 7.51 5.47
C ASN A 162 -0.88 6.80 4.23
N PHE A 163 -2.00 6.13 4.41
CA PHE A 163 -2.73 5.48 3.32
C PHE A 163 -4.02 6.23 3.06
N ASP A 164 -4.36 6.38 1.79
CA ASP A 164 -5.63 6.88 1.31
C ASP A 164 -6.25 5.80 0.40
N THR A 165 -7.39 5.27 0.85
CA THR A 165 -8.14 4.22 0.20
C THR A 165 -9.45 4.70 -0.42
N SER A 166 -9.60 6.02 -0.64
CA SER A 166 -10.82 6.64 -1.16
C SER A 166 -11.19 6.24 -2.59
N THR A 167 -10.22 5.75 -3.37
CA THR A 167 -10.41 5.25 -4.76
C THR A 167 -9.84 3.83 -4.92
N ALA A 168 -9.83 3.06 -3.84
CA ALA A 168 -9.10 1.78 -3.76
C ALA A 168 -9.98 0.54 -4.01
N ILE A 169 -11.22 0.70 -4.46
CA ILE A 169 -12.05 -0.35 -5.06
C ILE A 169 -12.36 0.05 -6.49
N GLN A 170 -12.15 -0.86 -7.44
CA GLN A 170 -12.31 -0.60 -8.86
C GLN A 170 -13.25 -1.61 -9.51
N TYR A 171 -14.15 -1.13 -10.35
CA TYR A 171 -14.99 -2.00 -11.18
C TYR A 171 -14.31 -2.29 -12.52
N ASN A 172 -14.16 -3.58 -12.81
CA ASN A 172 -13.65 -4.07 -14.08
C ASN A 172 -14.82 -4.57 -14.94
N GLY A 173 -15.13 -3.84 -16.02
CA GLY A 173 -16.27 -4.16 -16.88
C GLY A 173 -16.10 -5.38 -17.78
N LEU A 174 -14.87 -5.89 -17.96
CA LEU A 174 -14.62 -7.11 -18.73
C LEU A 174 -14.78 -8.36 -17.86
N ALA A 175 -14.33 -8.29 -16.60
CA ALA A 175 -14.50 -9.36 -15.62
C ALA A 175 -15.88 -9.35 -14.95
N ASP A 176 -16.59 -8.22 -15.01
CA ASP A 176 -17.84 -7.96 -14.27
C ASP A 176 -17.70 -8.20 -12.75
N GLU A 177 -16.59 -7.72 -12.19
CA GLU A 177 -16.17 -7.94 -10.81
C GLU A 177 -15.51 -6.68 -10.22
N LEU A 178 -15.45 -6.60 -8.88
CA LEU A 178 -14.72 -5.56 -8.16
C LEU A 178 -13.32 -6.03 -7.77
N PHE A 179 -12.32 -5.20 -8.01
CA PHE A 179 -10.92 -5.47 -7.69
C PHE A 179 -10.34 -4.41 -6.74
N PRO A 180 -9.30 -4.74 -5.96
CA PRO A 180 -8.53 -3.75 -5.23
C PRO A 180 -7.88 -2.79 -6.21
N GLY A 181 -8.17 -1.49 -6.09
CA GLY A 181 -7.42 -0.44 -6.76
C GLY A 181 -6.09 -0.17 -6.06
N GLN A 182 -5.26 0.65 -6.71
CA GLN A 182 -4.04 1.16 -6.09
C GLN A 182 -4.38 2.22 -5.03
N PRO A 183 -4.03 2.02 -3.75
CA PRO A 183 -4.17 3.07 -2.74
C PRO A 183 -3.14 4.17 -2.98
N THR A 184 -3.47 5.39 -2.58
CA THR A 184 -2.48 6.46 -2.51
C THR A 184 -1.72 6.33 -1.19
N VAL A 185 -0.39 6.24 -1.27
CA VAL A 185 0.46 6.10 -0.09
C VAL A 185 1.37 7.30 0.00
N THR A 186 1.31 8.03 1.11
CA THR A 186 2.19 9.18 1.37
C THR A 186 3.20 8.83 2.43
N MET A 187 4.49 8.92 2.09
CA MET A 187 5.58 8.80 3.05
C MET A 187 6.16 10.17 3.39
N THR A 188 6.39 10.42 4.68
CA THR A 188 7.06 11.62 5.20
C THR A 188 8.29 11.23 6.00
N LEU A 189 9.44 11.81 5.66
CA LEU A 189 10.69 11.66 6.39
C LEU A 189 10.83 12.80 7.40
N ILE A 190 11.05 12.46 8.66
CA ILE A 190 11.19 13.40 9.77
C ILE A 190 12.62 13.25 10.31
N PRO A 191 13.49 14.26 10.20
CA PRO A 191 14.84 14.18 10.75
C PRO A 191 14.81 13.80 12.24
N GLN A 192 15.75 12.95 12.66
CA GLN A 192 15.97 12.63 14.06
C GLN A 192 16.82 13.68 14.77
#